data_AF-A0A015UQX5-F1
#
_entry.id   AF-A0A015UQX5-F1
#
_cell.length_a   1.000
_cell.length_b   1.000
_cell.length_c   1.000
_cell.angle_alpha   90.00
_cell.angle_beta   90.00
_cell.angle_gamma   90.00
#
_symmetry.space_group_name_H-M   'P 1'
#
loop_
_entity.id
_entity.type
_entity.pdbx_description
1 polymer ?
#
loop_
_entity_poly.entity_id
_entity_poly.type
_entity_poly.pdbx_seq_one_letter_code
_entity_poly.pdbx_strand_id
1 'polypeptide(L)'
;MSIQSEAALEAGLIATLRQMDYEYVQIAEEDNLQANFKQQLEIHNRKRLAEHGRTEFTDEEFEKILIYLEGGARFEKAKKLRDLYPLDTADGKRIWVEFLNRQQWCQN
;
A
#
# COMPACT_ATOMS: atom_id res chain seq x y z
N MET A 1 35.93 -16.82 -7.56
CA MET A 1 34.56 -16.35 -7.22
C MET A 1 33.59 -17.38 -7.78
N SER A 2 32.80 -18.03 -6.95
CA SER A 2 31.79 -18.99 -7.42
C SER A 2 30.64 -18.24 -8.08
N ILE A 3 30.34 -18.57 -9.33
CA ILE A 3 29.19 -18.03 -10.06
C ILE A 3 27.95 -18.80 -9.58
N GLN A 4 27.00 -18.13 -8.95
CA GLN A 4 25.71 -18.69 -8.58
C GLN A 4 24.70 -18.34 -9.67
N SER A 5 23.71 -19.21 -9.89
CA SER A 5 22.58 -18.89 -10.76
C SER A 5 21.68 -17.81 -10.14
N GLU A 6 21.00 -17.02 -10.97
CA GLU A 6 20.03 -16.00 -10.52
C GLU A 6 18.97 -16.60 -9.58
N ALA A 7 18.45 -17.78 -9.90
CA ALA A 7 17.49 -18.49 -9.04
C ALA A 7 18.04 -18.83 -7.64
N ALA A 8 19.34 -19.10 -7.53
CA ALA A 8 19.98 -19.39 -6.25
C ALA A 8 20.20 -18.10 -5.44
N LEU A 9 20.51 -16.99 -6.12
CA LEU A 9 20.62 -15.67 -5.51
C LEU A 9 19.25 -15.17 -5.03
N GLU A 10 18.20 -15.34 -5.83
CA GLU A 10 16.82 -14.98 -5.49
C GLU A 10 16.33 -15.76 -4.26
N ALA A 11 16.50 -17.09 -4.24
CA ALA A 11 16.12 -17.91 -3.10
C ALA A 11 16.84 -17.50 -1.81
N GLY A 12 18.14 -17.18 -1.90
CA GLY A 12 18.91 -16.66 -0.77
C GLY A 12 18.42 -15.29 -0.28
N LEU A 13 18.06 -14.39 -1.21
CA LEU A 13 17.53 -13.06 -0.88
C LEU A 13 16.16 -13.15 -0.19
N ILE A 14 15.24 -13.97 -0.72
CA ILE A 14 13.92 -14.20 -0.12
C ILE A 14 14.09 -14.76 1.30
N ALA A 15 14.96 -15.76 1.49
CA ALA A 15 15.22 -16.32 2.81
C ALA A 15 15.75 -15.26 3.80
N THR A 16 16.63 -14.38 3.34
CA THR A 16 17.20 -13.29 4.15
C THR A 16 16.12 -12.26 4.54
N LEU A 17 15.28 -11.85 3.59
CA LEU A 17 14.19 -10.90 3.86
C LEU A 17 13.19 -11.46 4.89
N ARG A 18 12.84 -12.74 4.79
CA ARG A 18 11.97 -13.39 5.77
C ARG A 18 12.58 -13.45 7.17
N GLN A 19 13.90 -13.53 7.29
CA GLN A 19 14.59 -13.43 8.59
C GLN A 19 14.60 -12.00 9.15
N MET A 20 14.41 -10.99 8.29
CA MET A 20 14.27 -9.58 8.66
C MET A 20 12.79 -9.18 8.85
N ASP A 21 11.91 -10.15 9.11
CA ASP A 21 10.47 -9.97 9.35
C ASP A 21 9.66 -9.41 8.16
N TYR A 22 10.18 -9.50 6.93
CA TYR A 22 9.37 -9.24 5.74
C TYR A 22 8.45 -10.43 5.45
N GLU A 23 7.14 -10.17 5.40
CA GLU A 23 6.14 -11.17 5.03
C GLU A 23 6.27 -11.54 3.55
N TYR A 24 6.34 -12.84 3.27
CA TYR A 24 6.30 -13.33 1.90
C TYR A 24 4.85 -13.47 1.45
N VAL A 25 4.48 -12.72 0.41
CA VAL A 25 3.17 -12.77 -0.21
C VAL A 25 3.33 -13.21 -1.67
N GLN A 26 2.57 -14.22 -2.08
CA GLN A 26 2.53 -14.67 -3.47
C GLN A 26 1.44 -13.90 -4.23
N ILE A 27 1.85 -13.13 -5.23
CA ILE A 27 0.97 -12.34 -6.10
C ILE A 27 1.08 -12.94 -7.49
N ALA A 28 0.02 -13.60 -7.97
CA ALA A 28 0.00 -14.23 -9.28
C ALA A 28 -0.58 -13.29 -10.36
N GLU A 29 -1.56 -12.48 -9.96
CA GLU A 29 -2.33 -11.62 -10.86
C GLU A 29 -2.47 -10.20 -10.30
N GLU A 30 -2.84 -9.26 -11.15
CA GLU A 30 -3.00 -7.85 -10.78
C GLU A 30 -4.07 -7.65 -9.71
N ASP A 31 -5.16 -8.40 -9.75
CA ASP A 31 -6.23 -8.35 -8.74
C ASP A 31 -5.70 -8.72 -7.34
N ASN A 32 -4.73 -9.63 -7.26
CA ASN A 32 -4.09 -9.97 -5.98
C ASN A 32 -3.25 -8.80 -5.45
N LEU A 33 -2.59 -8.06 -6.34
CA LEU A 33 -1.83 -6.86 -5.97
C LEU A 33 -2.75 -5.76 -5.45
N GLN A 34 -3.87 -5.52 -6.13
CA GLN A 34 -4.86 -4.51 -5.72
C GLN A 34 -5.50 -4.88 -4.37
N ALA A 35 -5.89 -6.15 -4.18
CA ALA A 35 -6.45 -6.62 -2.91
C ALA A 35 -5.44 -6.48 -1.76
N ASN A 36 -4.19 -6.88 -1.98
CA ASN A 36 -3.13 -6.68 -0.99
C ASN A 36 -2.90 -5.19 -0.68
N PHE A 37 -2.90 -4.34 -1.71
CA PHE A 37 -2.76 -2.90 -1.52
C PHE A 37 -3.90 -2.31 -0.69
N LYS A 38 -5.16 -2.70 -0.95
CA LYS A 38 -6.33 -2.30 -0.16
C LYS A 38 -6.14 -2.65 1.32
N GLN A 39 -5.78 -3.91 1.60
CA GLN A 39 -5.57 -4.40 2.96
C GLN A 39 -4.46 -3.60 3.68
N GLN A 40 -3.31 -3.39 3.05
CA GLN A 40 -2.22 -2.64 3.67
C GLN A 40 -2.60 -1.17 3.90
N LEU A 41 -3.34 -0.56 2.97
CA LEU A 41 -3.81 0.81 3.10
C LEU A 41 -4.79 0.98 4.26
N GLU A 42 -5.67 0.01 4.48
CA GLU A 42 -6.62 -0.03 5.60
C GLU A 42 -5.90 -0.22 6.94
N ILE A 43 -4.90 -1.12 6.99
CA ILE A 43 -4.04 -1.29 8.18
C ILE A 43 -3.34 0.02 8.52
N HIS A 44 -2.74 0.66 7.52
CA HIS A 44 -2.03 1.93 7.68
C HIS A 44 -2.95 3.05 8.19
N ASN A 45 -4.17 3.13 7.65
CA ASN A 45 -5.14 4.18 7.99
C ASN A 45 -6.15 3.78 9.08
N ARG A 46 -5.95 2.64 9.75
CA ARG A 46 -6.91 2.08 10.70
C ARG A 46 -7.39 3.07 11.76
N LYS A 47 -6.50 3.92 12.28
CA LYS A 47 -6.85 4.95 13.28
C LYS A 47 -7.83 5.98 12.69
N ARG A 48 -7.57 6.46 11.48
CA ARG A 48 -8.42 7.44 10.79
C ARG A 48 -9.76 6.82 10.38
N LEU A 49 -9.76 5.58 9.88
CA LEU A 49 -10.99 4.85 9.58
C LEU A 49 -11.86 4.68 10.85
N ALA A 50 -11.24 4.34 11.98
CA ALA A 50 -11.94 4.16 13.25
C ALA A 50 -12.57 5.45 13.78
N GLU A 51 -11.96 6.62 13.57
CA GLU A 51 -12.55 7.94 13.89
C GLU A 51 -13.88 8.17 13.16
N HIS A 52 -14.06 7.55 11.99
CA HIS A 52 -15.30 7.59 11.22
C HIS A 52 -16.22 6.38 11.48
N GLY A 53 -15.86 5.50 12.42
CA GLY A 53 -16.63 4.30 12.77
C GLY A 53 -16.50 3.17 11.75
N ARG A 54 -15.43 3.16 10.96
CA ARG A 54 -15.19 2.18 9.88
C ARG A 54 -13.90 1.40 10.11
N THR A 55 -13.79 0.26 9.44
CA THR A 55 -12.60 -0.61 9.46
C THR A 55 -11.97 -0.79 8.09
N GLU A 56 -12.73 -0.54 7.03
CA GLU A 56 -12.36 -0.82 5.64
C GLU A 56 -12.92 0.28 4.71
N PHE A 57 -12.34 0.38 3.51
CA PHE A 57 -12.87 1.19 2.43
C PHE A 57 -13.88 0.39 1.60
N THR A 58 -14.94 1.04 1.12
CA THR A 58 -15.80 0.39 0.12
C THR A 58 -15.05 0.23 -1.21
N ASP A 59 -15.50 -0.67 -2.07
CA ASP A 59 -14.85 -0.88 -3.37
C ASP A 59 -14.89 0.38 -4.23
N GLU A 60 -15.98 1.14 -4.17
CA GLU A 60 -16.14 2.43 -4.85
C GLU A 60 -15.16 3.50 -4.32
N GLU A 61 -14.90 3.50 -3.01
CA GLU A 61 -13.95 4.40 -2.37
C GLU A 61 -12.51 4.02 -2.75
N PHE A 62 -12.20 2.73 -2.75
CA PHE A 62 -10.91 2.21 -3.15
C PHE A 62 -10.60 2.48 -4.63
N GLU A 63 -11.60 2.33 -5.51
CA GLU A 63 -11.47 2.67 -6.94
C GLU A 63 -11.09 4.15 -7.13
N LYS A 64 -11.71 5.08 -6.38
CA LYS A 64 -11.33 6.51 -6.42
C LYS A 64 -9.88 6.74 -6.00
N ILE A 65 -9.41 5.99 -4.99
CA ILE A 65 -8.02 6.04 -4.53
C ILE A 65 -7.08 5.58 -5.65
N LEU A 66 -7.39 4.46 -6.32
CA LEU A 66 -6.60 3.95 -7.44
C LEU A 66 -6.53 4.97 -8.58
N ILE A 67 -7.67 5.49 -9.03
CA ILE A 67 -7.75 6.51 -10.09
C ILE A 67 -6.90 7.75 -9.73
N TYR A 68 -6.95 8.18 -8.45
CA TYR A 68 -6.11 9.27 -7.98
C TYR A 68 -4.62 8.97 -8.11
N LEU A 69 -4.17 7.76 -7.76
CA LEU A 69 -2.78 7.34 -7.89
C LEU A 69 -2.36 7.07 -9.35
N GLU A 70 -3.30 6.71 -10.22
CA GLU A 70 -3.05 6.44 -11.63
C GLU A 70 -2.73 7.71 -12.44
N GLY A 71 -3.36 8.84 -12.12
CA GLY A 71 -3.18 10.06 -12.88
C GLY A 71 -1.78 10.69 -12.76
N GLY A 72 -1.26 11.21 -13.88
CA GLY A 72 -0.07 12.07 -13.93
C GLY A 72 1.26 11.35 -14.23
N ALA A 73 2.32 12.13 -14.39
CA ALA A 73 3.66 11.60 -14.65
C ALA A 73 4.27 10.93 -13.41
N ARG A 74 5.34 10.12 -13.58
CA ARG A 74 6.06 9.45 -12.48
C ARG A 74 6.39 10.38 -11.30
N PHE A 75 6.81 11.60 -11.59
CA PHE A 75 7.14 12.59 -10.56
C PHE A 75 5.91 13.04 -9.75
N GLU A 76 4.77 13.25 -10.42
CA GLU A 76 3.52 13.64 -9.76
C GLU A 76 2.96 12.49 -8.92
N LYS A 77 3.02 11.25 -9.42
CA LYS A 77 2.69 10.05 -8.63
C LYS A 77 3.51 9.97 -7.34
N ALA A 78 4.82 10.22 -7.42
CA ALA A 78 5.69 10.24 -6.24
C ALA A 78 5.37 11.38 -5.26
N LYS A 79 4.79 12.50 -5.71
CA LYS A 79 4.26 13.54 -4.80
C LYS A 79 2.98 13.07 -4.12
N LYS A 80 2.03 12.54 -4.88
CA LYS A 80 0.75 12.02 -4.37
C LYS A 80 0.95 11.01 -3.23
N LEU A 81 1.90 10.09 -3.37
CA LEU A 81 2.23 9.11 -2.32
C LEU A 81 2.74 9.74 -1.00
N ARG A 82 3.27 10.97 -1.06
CA ARG A 82 3.83 11.68 0.11
C ARG A 82 2.87 12.68 0.74
N ASP A 83 1.71 12.88 0.12
CA ASP A 83 0.68 13.83 0.53
C ASP A 83 -0.55 13.09 1.07
N LEU A 84 -1.41 13.80 1.80
CA LEU A 84 -2.69 13.28 2.27
C LEU A 84 -3.74 13.42 1.17
N TYR A 85 -4.49 12.35 0.91
CA TYR A 85 -5.58 12.34 -0.05
C TYR A 85 -6.93 12.54 0.65
N PRO A 86 -7.68 13.62 0.33
CA PRO A 86 -9.03 13.80 0.82
C PRO A 86 -10.00 12.88 0.06
N LEU A 87 -10.45 11.81 0.73
CA LEU A 87 -11.47 10.91 0.22
C LEU A 87 -12.85 11.36 0.71
N ASP A 88 -13.73 11.69 -0.24
CA ASP A 88 -15.14 11.99 0.04
C ASP A 88 -15.97 10.71 -0.01
N THR A 89 -16.53 10.34 1.15
CA THR A 89 -17.37 9.16 1.35
C THR A 89 -18.81 9.41 0.88
N ALA A 90 -19.55 8.35 0.58
CA ALA A 90 -20.96 8.44 0.19
C ALA A 90 -21.84 9.10 1.27
N ASP A 91 -21.45 8.98 2.55
CA ASP A 91 -22.14 9.59 3.70
C ASP A 91 -21.85 11.11 3.83
N GLY A 92 -21.13 11.71 2.88
CA GLY A 92 -20.76 13.13 2.90
C GLY A 92 -19.64 13.48 3.89
N LYS A 93 -19.01 12.47 4.51
CA LYS A 93 -17.82 12.66 5.37
C LYS A 93 -16.55 12.67 4.53
N ARG A 94 -15.52 13.35 5.02
CA ARG A 94 -14.18 13.38 4.42
C ARG A 94 -13.18 12.64 5.29
N ILE A 95 -12.51 11.65 4.71
CA ILE A 95 -11.43 10.88 5.33
C ILE A 95 -10.11 11.34 4.69
N TRP A 96 -9.10 11.64 5.51
CA TRP A 96 -7.76 11.97 5.01
C TRP A 96 -6.92 10.69 4.92
N VAL A 97 -6.79 10.12 3.74
CA VAL A 97 -6.02 8.90 3.51
C VAL A 97 -4.54 9.23 3.38
N GLU A 98 -3.70 8.52 4.11
CA GLU A 98 -2.24 8.59 4.00
C GLU A 98 -1.71 7.32 3.34
N PHE A 99 -0.74 7.48 2.44
CA PHE A 99 -0.12 6.36 1.72
C PHE A 99 1.24 5.98 2.27
N LEU A 100 1.92 6.92 2.95
CA LEU A 100 3.25 6.74 3.47
C LEU A 100 3.47 7.63 4.68
N ASN A 101 3.80 7.02 5.82
CA ASN A 101 4.24 7.71 7.01
C ASN A 101 5.71 8.15 6.84
N ARG A 102 5.88 9.46 6.64
CA ARG A 102 7.19 10.10 6.45
C ARG A 102 7.91 10.44 7.76
N GLN A 103 7.23 10.37 8.89
CA GLN A 103 7.80 10.69 10.21
C GLN A 103 8.25 9.43 10.94
N GLN A 104 7.39 8.42 11.00
CA GLN A 104 7.61 7.13 11.64
C GLN A 104 7.67 6.05 10.56
N TRP A 105 8.78 6.04 9.83
CA TRP A 105 9.04 5.15 8.69
C TRP A 105 8.86 3.66 9.00
N CYS A 106 9.07 3.23 10.25
CA CYS A 106 8.87 1.85 10.71
C CYS A 106 7.40 1.46 10.97
N GLN A 107 6.45 2.38 10.80
CA GLN A 107 5.00 2.11 10.89
C GLN A 107 4.32 2.08 9.51
N ASN A 108 5.12 2.05 8.45
CA ASN A 108 4.63 1.75 7.11
C ASN A 108 4.37 0.26 6.94
#